data_AF-A0A814FS11-F1
#
_entry.id   AF-A0A814FS11-F1
#
_cell.length_a   1.000
_cell.length_b   1.000
_cell.length_c   1.000
_cell.angle_alpha   90.00
_cell.angle_beta   90.00
_cell.angle_gamma   90.00
#
_symmetry.space_group_name_H-M   'P 1'
#
loop_
_entity.id
_entity.type
_entity.pdbx_description
1 polymer ?
#
loop_
_entity_poly.entity_id
_entity_poly.type
_entity_poly.pdbx_seq_one_letter_code
_entity_poly.pdbx_strand_id
1 'polypeptide(L)'
;MYAHNLYGDLYENVSFDNQWCYIRAYLLYVGLATLYHSHLLQAIFRFFRVVFYKSKQLQTIRFMFRLVLIQWLMDFLLMLPVLFLHNFEYAPHYYYCQTLYVDIKKILLPAVITYYLPMVGIGVIYFYILHYMKKTKNQSVLQNRHVSNQRDLVVLHRIILLIGILFMLSFPALIIYLIYLITNYLYSLIYHLQWLTYVCSLSILQIISVLLTPQLYKLFSWKQNQRIHPVKAIQIRHNT
;
A
#
# COMPACT_ATOMS: atom_id res chain seq x y z
N MET A 1 -18.33 6.08 6.13
CA MET A 1 -18.07 5.97 7.58
C MET A 1 -18.83 7.02 8.36
N TYR A 2 -18.77 8.29 7.93
CA TYR A 2 -19.39 9.46 8.55
C TYR A 2 -20.91 9.46 8.77
N ALA A 3 -21.70 8.68 8.03
CA ALA A 3 -23.16 8.71 8.18
C ALA A 3 -23.63 8.25 9.58
N HIS A 4 -22.95 7.29 10.20
CA HIS A 4 -23.29 6.84 11.56
C HIS A 4 -22.79 7.80 12.64
N ASN A 5 -21.61 8.40 12.45
CA ASN A 5 -21.07 9.37 13.40
C ASN A 5 -21.91 10.64 13.40
N LEU A 6 -22.25 11.18 12.22
CA LEU A 6 -23.10 12.38 12.13
C LEU A 6 -24.50 12.12 12.70
N TYR A 7 -25.07 10.94 12.46
CA TYR A 7 -26.36 10.57 13.04
C TYR A 7 -26.29 10.38 14.56
N GLY A 8 -25.23 9.74 15.06
CA GLY A 8 -25.00 9.61 16.50
C GLY A 8 -24.79 10.97 17.18
N ASP A 9 -24.04 11.87 16.56
CA ASP A 9 -23.84 13.24 17.04
C ASP A 9 -25.14 14.07 17.04
N LEU A 10 -26.05 13.80 16.10
CA LEU A 10 -27.39 14.42 16.06
C LEU A 10 -28.37 13.80 17.06
N TYR A 11 -28.15 12.55 17.47
CA TYR A 11 -29.06 11.76 18.31
C TYR A 11 -28.29 10.99 19.38
N GLU A 12 -27.88 11.69 20.44
CA GLU A 12 -27.00 11.14 21.50
C GLU A 12 -27.56 9.91 22.24
N ASN A 13 -28.88 9.70 22.19
CA ASN A 13 -29.54 8.57 22.84
C ASN A 13 -29.45 7.25 22.03
N VAL A 14 -28.83 7.24 20.85
CA VAL A 14 -28.78 6.08 19.96
C VAL A 14 -27.47 5.33 20.13
N SER A 15 -27.55 4.11 20.67
CA SER A 15 -26.41 3.17 20.69
C SER A 15 -26.35 2.37 19.39
N PHE A 16 -25.14 2.29 18.81
CA PHE A 16 -24.82 1.41 17.68
C PHE A 16 -24.03 0.17 18.11
N ASP A 17 -24.08 -0.19 19.40
CA ASP A 17 -23.45 -1.41 19.92
C ASP A 17 -24.22 -2.67 19.47
N ASN A 18 -23.97 -3.08 18.22
CA ASN A 18 -24.58 -4.26 17.63
C ASN A 18 -23.52 -5.07 16.87
N GLN A 19 -23.84 -6.33 16.55
CA GLN A 19 -22.93 -7.22 15.81
C GLN A 19 -22.46 -6.62 14.48
N TRP A 20 -23.30 -5.82 13.82
CA TRP A 20 -22.94 -5.13 12.58
C TRP A 20 -21.79 -4.13 12.76
N CYS A 21 -21.71 -3.47 13.91
CA CYS A 21 -20.62 -2.56 14.24
C CYS A 21 -19.27 -3.28 14.31
N TYR A 22 -19.22 -4.45 14.95
CA TYR A 22 -18.02 -5.29 15.04
C TYR A 22 -17.64 -5.92 13.70
N ILE A 23 -18.61 -6.43 12.93
CA ILE A 23 -18.37 -6.97 11.57
C ILE A 23 -17.78 -5.88 10.66
N ARG A 24 -18.31 -4.66 10.76
CA ARG A 24 -17.80 -3.52 10.00
C ARG A 24 -16.37 -3.16 10.39
N ALA A 25 -16.07 -3.11 11.69
CA ALA A 25 -14.70 -2.90 12.17
C ALA A 25 -13.77 -3.98 11.62
N TYR A 26 -14.16 -5.25 11.71
CA TYR A 26 -13.40 -6.36 11.15
C TYR A 26 -13.15 -6.22 9.64
N LEU A 27 -14.18 -5.98 8.83
CA LEU A 27 -14.04 -5.81 7.37
C LEU A 27 -13.13 -4.64 7.00
N LEU A 28 -13.19 -3.57 7.79
CA LEU A 28 -12.31 -2.44 7.64
C LEU A 28 -10.85 -2.86 7.84
N TYR A 29 -10.51 -3.49 8.97
CA TYR A 29 -9.14 -3.96 9.26
C TYR A 29 -8.64 -5.02 8.26
N VAL A 30 -9.50 -5.93 7.80
CA VAL A 30 -9.18 -6.84 6.69
C VAL A 30 -8.83 -6.05 5.43
N GLY A 31 -9.64 -5.04 5.08
CA GLY A 31 -9.36 -4.14 3.96
C GLY A 31 -8.00 -3.44 4.09
N LEU A 32 -7.63 -2.98 5.30
CA LEU A 32 -6.31 -2.40 5.57
C LEU A 32 -5.20 -3.43 5.32
N ALA A 33 -5.32 -4.63 5.88
CA ALA A 33 -4.34 -5.70 5.71
C ALA A 33 -4.17 -6.07 4.23
N THR A 34 -5.28 -6.25 3.51
CA THR A 34 -5.31 -6.56 2.08
C THR A 34 -4.55 -5.55 1.25
N LEU A 35 -4.65 -4.25 1.56
CA LEU A 35 -3.90 -3.21 0.86
C LEU A 35 -2.38 -3.36 1.05
N TYR A 36 -1.92 -3.51 2.28
CA TYR A 36 -0.48 -3.67 2.56
C TYR A 36 0.08 -5.00 2.06
N HIS A 37 -0.64 -6.10 2.25
CA HIS A 37 -0.24 -7.41 1.71
C HIS A 37 -0.27 -7.44 0.18
N SER A 38 -1.13 -6.67 -0.48
CA SER A 38 -1.06 -6.49 -1.94
C SER A 38 0.26 -5.83 -2.37
N HIS A 39 0.77 -4.85 -1.62
CA HIS A 39 2.09 -4.26 -1.88
C HIS A 39 3.23 -5.28 -1.65
N LEU A 40 3.13 -6.10 -0.60
CA LEU A 40 4.07 -7.20 -0.37
C LEU A 40 4.04 -8.20 -1.54
N LEU A 41 2.85 -8.59 -1.99
CA LEU A 41 2.68 -9.53 -3.10
C LEU A 41 3.25 -8.97 -4.42
N GLN A 42 3.08 -7.66 -4.66
CA GLN A 42 3.74 -6.98 -5.78
C GLN A 42 5.27 -7.04 -5.68
N ALA A 43 5.84 -6.93 -4.48
CA ALA A 43 7.28 -7.10 -4.25
C ALA A 43 7.73 -8.55 -4.54
N ILE A 44 6.95 -9.54 -4.10
CA ILE A 44 7.19 -10.97 -4.39
C ILE A 44 7.16 -11.24 -5.89
N PHE A 45 6.20 -10.70 -6.64
CA PHE A 45 6.15 -10.89 -8.09
C PHE A 45 7.37 -10.29 -8.80
N ARG A 46 7.85 -9.13 -8.33
CA ARG A 46 9.09 -8.52 -8.86
C ARG A 46 10.31 -9.39 -8.51
N PHE A 47 10.36 -9.93 -7.30
CA PHE A 47 11.40 -10.86 -6.88
C PHE A 47 11.45 -12.10 -7.77
N PHE A 48 10.30 -12.74 -8.04
CA PHE A 48 10.22 -13.88 -8.96
C PHE A 48 10.71 -13.53 -10.37
N ARG A 49 10.38 -12.34 -10.87
CA ARG A 49 10.82 -11.89 -12.19
C ARG A 49 12.34 -11.64 -12.27
N VAL A 50 12.92 -11.00 -11.25
CA VAL A 50 14.35 -10.62 -11.25
C VAL A 50 15.25 -11.80 -10.92
N VAL A 51 14.93 -12.54 -9.85
CA VAL A 51 15.78 -13.64 -9.35
C VAL A 51 15.48 -14.93 -10.09
N PHE A 52 14.21 -15.29 -10.24
CA PHE A 52 13.78 -16.55 -10.87
C PHE A 52 13.39 -16.38 -12.34
N TYR A 53 14.20 -15.63 -13.10
CA TYR A 53 13.92 -15.35 -14.51
C TYR A 53 13.81 -16.62 -15.39
N LYS A 54 14.42 -17.73 -14.98
CA LYS A 54 14.38 -19.01 -15.72
C LYS A 54 13.08 -19.79 -15.47
N SER A 55 12.42 -19.59 -14.34
CA SER A 55 11.20 -20.34 -14.00
C SER A 55 9.97 -19.64 -14.56
N LYS A 56 9.57 -20.04 -15.77
CA LYS A 56 8.38 -19.48 -16.46
C LYS A 56 7.08 -19.72 -15.68
N GLN A 57 6.99 -20.82 -14.92
CA GLN A 57 5.78 -21.17 -14.16
C GLN A 57 5.41 -20.10 -13.11
N LEU A 58 6.41 -19.56 -12.39
CA LEU A 58 6.23 -18.54 -11.36
C LEU A 58 5.79 -17.17 -11.92
N GLN A 59 5.95 -16.96 -13.23
CA GLN A 59 5.60 -15.72 -13.91
C GLN A 59 4.25 -15.79 -14.64
N THR A 60 3.57 -16.93 -14.57
CA THR A 60 2.27 -17.10 -15.23
C THR A 60 1.17 -16.31 -14.51
N ILE A 61 0.26 -15.70 -15.29
CA ILE A 61 -0.91 -14.97 -14.75
C ILE A 61 -1.75 -15.88 -13.85
N ARG A 62 -1.91 -17.15 -14.22
CA ARG A 62 -2.65 -18.14 -13.41
C ARG A 62 -2.02 -18.36 -12.04
N PHE A 63 -0.70 -18.35 -11.95
CA PHE A 63 0.00 -18.47 -10.66
C PHE A 63 -0.16 -17.19 -9.83
N MET A 64 0.03 -16.02 -10.44
CA MET A 64 -0.17 -14.73 -9.75
C MET A 64 -1.60 -14.58 -9.22
N PHE A 65 -2.61 -14.94 -10.01
CA PHE A 65 -4.01 -14.88 -9.61
C PHE A 65 -4.31 -15.80 -8.42
N ARG A 66 -3.78 -17.04 -8.43
CA ARG A 66 -3.90 -17.95 -7.28
C ARG A 66 -3.28 -17.35 -6.02
N LEU A 67 -2.14 -16.68 -6.12
CA LEU A 67 -1.52 -16.04 -4.97
C LEU A 67 -2.33 -14.85 -4.43
N VAL A 68 -2.98 -14.08 -5.29
CA VAL A 68 -3.91 -13.02 -4.86
C VAL A 68 -5.08 -13.62 -4.08
N LEU A 69 -5.71 -14.69 -4.59
CA LEU A 69 -6.80 -15.36 -3.89
C LEU A 69 -6.37 -15.91 -2.52
N ILE A 70 -5.19 -16.52 -2.46
CA ILE A 70 -4.62 -17.03 -1.20
C ILE A 70 -4.37 -15.88 -0.23
N GLN A 71 -3.81 -14.76 -0.70
CA GLN A 71 -3.56 -13.59 0.15
C GLN A 71 -4.85 -13.02 0.73
N TRP A 72 -5.92 -12.90 -0.06
CA TRP A 72 -7.23 -12.48 0.45
C TRP A 72 -7.76 -13.41 1.54
N LEU A 73 -7.71 -14.73 1.32
CA LEU A 73 -8.14 -15.71 2.33
C LEU A 73 -7.29 -15.62 3.60
N MET A 74 -5.97 -15.47 3.45
CA MET A 74 -5.06 -15.29 4.58
C MET A 74 -5.39 -14.03 5.38
N ASP A 75 -5.80 -12.94 4.74
CA ASP A 75 -6.08 -11.67 5.44
C ASP A 75 -7.37 -11.74 6.26
N PHE A 76 -8.39 -12.40 5.74
CA PHE A 76 -9.56 -12.74 6.55
C PHE A 76 -9.15 -13.62 7.74
N LEU A 77 -8.42 -14.71 7.49
CA LEU A 77 -8.03 -15.66 8.54
C LEU A 77 -7.13 -15.03 9.62
N LEU A 78 -6.17 -14.19 9.24
CA LEU A 78 -5.25 -13.52 10.15
C LEU A 78 -5.96 -12.49 11.03
N MET A 79 -7.04 -11.88 10.56
CA MET A 79 -7.82 -10.92 11.34
C MET A 79 -8.87 -11.56 12.25
N LEU A 80 -9.25 -12.83 12.02
CA LEU A 80 -10.22 -13.52 12.88
C LEU A 80 -9.85 -13.51 14.37
N PRO A 81 -8.58 -13.76 14.79
CA PRO A 81 -8.19 -13.65 16.18
C PRO A 81 -8.50 -12.28 16.79
N VAL A 82 -8.36 -11.19 16.03
CA VAL A 82 -8.67 -9.83 16.53
C VAL A 82 -10.17 -9.69 16.85
N LEU A 83 -11.03 -10.31 16.04
CA LEU A 83 -12.47 -10.34 16.28
C LEU A 83 -12.82 -11.23 17.48
N PHE A 84 -12.30 -12.45 17.56
CA PHE A 84 -12.63 -13.41 18.63
C PHE A 84 -12.04 -13.05 20.00
N LEU A 85 -10.91 -12.33 20.03
CA LEU A 85 -10.31 -11.83 21.27
C LEU A 85 -11.02 -10.58 21.83
N HIS A 86 -12.11 -10.12 21.20
CA HIS A 86 -12.86 -8.94 21.62
C HIS A 86 -11.96 -7.68 21.70
N ASN A 87 -11.04 -7.55 20.73
CA ASN A 87 -10.17 -6.38 20.62
C ASN A 87 -10.89 -5.18 19.98
N PHE A 88 -12.04 -5.40 19.35
CA PHE A 88 -12.91 -4.33 18.90
C PHE A 88 -13.87 -3.96 20.02
N GLU A 89 -13.96 -2.67 20.31
CA GLU A 89 -14.86 -2.12 21.32
C GLU A 89 -15.71 -1.02 20.69
N TYR A 90 -16.95 -0.92 21.13
CA TYR A 90 -17.81 0.20 20.78
C TYR A 90 -17.36 1.44 21.55
N ALA A 91 -17.03 2.51 20.82
CA ALA A 91 -16.65 3.78 21.41
C ALA A 91 -17.88 4.71 21.46
N PRO A 92 -18.57 4.85 22.61
CA PRO A 92 -19.86 5.55 22.69
C PRO A 92 -19.74 7.03 22.31
N HIS A 93 -18.63 7.68 22.65
CA HIS A 93 -18.37 9.08 22.31
C HIS A 93 -18.20 9.35 20.81
N TYR A 94 -18.04 8.31 19.98
CA TYR A 94 -17.81 8.47 18.55
C TYR A 94 -18.78 7.67 17.69
N TYR A 95 -19.64 6.85 18.29
CA TYR A 95 -20.65 6.06 17.61
C TYR A 95 -20.12 5.04 16.58
N TYR A 96 -18.91 4.50 16.80
CA TYR A 96 -18.36 3.43 15.96
C TYR A 96 -17.50 2.42 16.75
N CYS A 97 -17.34 1.23 16.17
CA CYS A 97 -16.50 0.17 16.73
C CYS A 97 -15.09 0.23 16.15
N GLN A 98 -14.10 0.17 17.02
CA GLN A 98 -12.68 0.11 16.66
C GLN A 98 -11.87 -0.48 17.81
N THR A 99 -10.58 -0.72 17.56
CA THR A 99 -9.65 -0.99 18.65
C THR A 99 -9.30 0.34 19.33
N LEU A 100 -9.55 0.45 20.63
CA LEU A 100 -9.21 1.65 21.41
C LEU A 100 -7.70 1.76 21.59
N TYR A 101 -7.15 2.98 21.46
CA TYR A 101 -5.70 3.21 21.67
C TYR A 101 -5.23 3.08 23.12
N VAL A 102 -6.16 2.89 24.05
CA VAL A 102 -5.89 2.82 25.49
C VAL A 102 -5.21 1.50 25.88
N ASP A 103 -5.57 0.40 25.22
CA ASP A 103 -5.01 -0.91 25.52
C ASP A 103 -3.96 -1.32 24.47
N ILE A 104 -2.70 -1.10 24.83
CA ILE A 104 -1.53 -1.43 23.99
C ILE A 104 -1.58 -2.88 23.50
N LYS A 105 -2.06 -3.82 24.34
CA LYS A 105 -2.10 -5.24 23.99
C LYS A 105 -3.09 -5.50 22.84
N LYS A 106 -4.24 -4.81 22.86
CA LYS A 106 -5.28 -4.95 21.83
C LYS A 106 -4.88 -4.36 20.49
N ILE A 107 -4.06 -3.31 20.50
CA ILE A 107 -3.57 -2.61 19.29
C ILE A 107 -2.40 -3.35 18.65
N LEU A 108 -1.54 -3.98 19.46
CA LEU A 108 -0.29 -4.56 18.97
C LEU A 108 -0.54 -5.64 17.91
N LEU A 109 -1.50 -6.53 18.14
CA LEU A 109 -1.83 -7.61 17.20
C LEU A 109 -2.29 -7.08 15.83
N PRO A 110 -3.35 -6.26 15.72
CA PRO A 110 -3.76 -5.71 14.43
C PRO A 110 -2.69 -4.82 13.81
N ALA A 111 -1.90 -4.06 14.58
CA ALA A 111 -0.80 -3.26 14.04
C ALA A 111 0.32 -4.13 13.42
N VAL A 112 0.69 -5.23 14.09
CA VAL A 112 1.69 -6.17 13.57
C VAL A 112 1.21 -6.82 12.27
N ILE A 113 -0.03 -7.30 12.24
CA ILE A 113 -0.59 -7.99 11.07
C ILE A 113 -0.79 -7.01 9.89
N THR A 114 -1.40 -5.84 10.14
CA THR A 114 -1.71 -4.88 9.06
C THR A 114 -0.49 -4.16 8.52
N TYR A 115 0.48 -3.80 9.37
CA TYR A 115 1.52 -2.84 9.03
C TYR A 115 2.93 -3.41 9.13
N TYR A 116 3.35 -3.86 10.32
CA TYR A 116 4.75 -4.22 10.53
C TYR A 116 5.18 -5.45 9.72
N LEU A 117 4.35 -6.49 9.68
CA LEU A 117 4.62 -7.72 8.93
C LEU A 117 4.83 -7.45 7.43
N PRO A 118 3.89 -6.79 6.70
CA PRO A 118 4.09 -6.48 5.29
C PRO A 118 5.27 -5.55 5.05
N MET A 119 5.49 -4.54 5.89
CA MET A 119 6.59 -3.58 5.73
C MET A 119 7.96 -4.25 5.86
N VAL A 120 8.15 -5.11 6.87
CA VAL A 120 9.38 -5.89 7.02
C VAL A 120 9.57 -6.84 5.83
N GLY A 121 8.53 -7.55 5.42
CA GLY A 121 8.59 -8.46 4.27
C GLY A 121 8.99 -7.73 2.97
N ILE A 122 8.41 -6.56 2.72
CA ILE A 122 8.75 -5.70 1.58
C ILE A 122 10.23 -5.30 1.64
N GLY A 123 10.69 -4.82 2.81
CA GLY A 123 12.09 -4.41 3.02
C GLY A 123 13.08 -5.53 2.75
N VAL A 124 12.84 -6.72 3.30
CA VAL A 124 13.69 -7.91 3.10
C VAL A 124 13.74 -8.30 1.63
N ILE A 125 12.60 -8.36 0.94
CA ILE A 125 12.56 -8.72 -0.48
C ILE A 125 13.37 -7.73 -1.33
N TYR A 126 13.21 -6.42 -1.13
CA TYR A 126 13.96 -5.43 -1.89
C TYR A 126 15.44 -5.44 -1.58
N PHE A 127 15.82 -5.65 -0.32
CA PHE A 127 17.22 -5.84 0.06
C PHE A 127 17.85 -7.02 -0.71
N TYR A 128 17.15 -8.15 -0.78
CA TYR A 128 17.58 -9.31 -1.56
C TYR A 128 17.68 -9.03 -3.06
N ILE A 129 16.70 -8.34 -3.65
CA ILE A 129 16.72 -7.94 -5.07
C ILE A 129 17.96 -7.09 -5.35
N LEU A 130 18.23 -6.08 -4.51
CA LEU A 130 19.37 -5.19 -4.64
C LEU A 130 20.70 -5.94 -4.52
N HIS A 131 20.82 -6.81 -3.51
CA HIS A 131 22.00 -7.64 -3.31
C HIS A 131 22.26 -8.55 -4.53
N TYR A 132 21.22 -9.22 -5.02
CA TYR A 132 21.29 -10.09 -6.20
C TYR A 132 21.72 -9.30 -7.46
N MET A 133 21.12 -8.13 -7.69
CA MET A 133 21.47 -7.26 -8.82
C MET A 133 22.92 -6.78 -8.75
N LYS A 134 23.41 -6.39 -7.57
CA LYS A 134 24.81 -5.96 -7.38
C LYS A 134 25.80 -7.09 -7.66
N LYS A 135 25.53 -8.30 -7.17
CA LYS A 135 26.36 -9.49 -7.43
C LYS A 135 26.40 -9.83 -8.92
N THR A 136 25.27 -9.69 -9.59
CA THR A 136 25.07 -10.11 -10.98
C THR A 136 25.59 -9.07 -11.99
N LYS A 137 25.70 -7.79 -11.62
CA LYS A 137 26.30 -6.71 -12.44
C LYS A 137 27.77 -7.00 -12.83
N ASN A 138 28.49 -7.76 -12.01
CA ASN A 138 29.89 -8.12 -12.27
C ASN A 138 30.06 -9.25 -13.30
N GLN A 139 28.97 -9.89 -13.77
CA GLN A 139 29.02 -10.91 -14.81
C GLN A 139 28.60 -10.31 -16.17
N SER A 140 29.54 -10.31 -17.12
CA SER A 140 29.46 -9.68 -18.46
C SER A 140 28.30 -10.15 -19.36
N VAL A 141 27.58 -11.22 -19.00
CA VAL A 141 26.51 -11.86 -19.81
C VAL A 141 25.22 -11.02 -19.89
N LEU A 142 25.16 -9.84 -19.27
CA LEU A 142 23.92 -9.08 -19.06
C LEU A 142 23.86 -7.71 -19.74
N GLN A 143 24.72 -7.42 -20.71
CA GLN A 143 24.75 -6.12 -21.39
C GLN A 143 23.43 -5.79 -22.11
N ASN A 144 22.75 -6.77 -22.73
CA ASN A 144 21.38 -6.62 -23.26
C ASN A 144 20.30 -6.54 -22.15
N ARG A 145 20.58 -7.09 -20.96
CA ARG A 145 19.66 -7.03 -19.82
C ARG A 145 19.81 -5.71 -19.03
N HIS A 146 20.86 -4.93 -19.30
CA HIS A 146 21.10 -3.63 -18.67
C HIS A 146 19.96 -2.62 -18.95
N VAL A 147 19.32 -2.69 -20.12
CA VAL A 147 18.15 -1.87 -20.49
C VAL A 147 16.86 -2.34 -19.77
N SER A 148 16.71 -3.63 -19.47
CA SER A 148 15.63 -4.13 -18.59
C SER A 148 15.90 -3.75 -17.13
N ASN A 149 17.13 -3.92 -16.67
CA ASN A 149 17.55 -3.60 -15.30
C ASN A 149 17.45 -2.10 -15.00
N GLN A 150 17.65 -1.20 -15.97
CA GLN A 150 17.40 0.22 -15.77
C GLN A 150 15.91 0.54 -15.57
N ARG A 151 15.01 -0.16 -16.29
CA ARG A 151 13.57 -0.05 -16.02
C ARG A 151 13.23 -0.57 -14.63
N ASP A 152 13.82 -1.69 -14.23
CA ASP A 152 13.59 -2.28 -12.91
C ASP A 152 14.19 -1.42 -11.77
N LEU A 153 15.31 -0.72 -12.00
CA LEU A 153 15.90 0.26 -11.06
C LEU A 153 15.05 1.51 -10.91
N VAL A 154 14.51 2.07 -12.00
CA VAL A 154 13.57 3.19 -11.95
C VAL A 154 12.32 2.79 -11.16
N VAL A 155 11.83 1.57 -11.40
CA VAL A 155 10.71 0.98 -10.68
C VAL A 155 11.04 0.75 -9.20
N LEU A 156 12.27 0.35 -8.87
CA LEU A 156 12.74 0.17 -7.49
C LEU A 156 12.86 1.51 -6.73
N HIS A 157 13.44 2.53 -7.36
CA HIS A 157 13.50 3.89 -6.80
C HIS A 157 12.10 4.43 -6.48
N ARG A 158 11.14 4.18 -7.38
CA ARG A 158 9.72 4.50 -7.21
C ARG A 158 9.09 3.83 -5.99
N ILE A 159 9.44 2.58 -5.70
CA ILE A 159 8.93 1.87 -4.52
C ILE A 159 9.59 2.38 -3.24
N ILE A 160 10.89 2.65 -3.26
CA ILE A 160 11.58 3.24 -2.09
C ILE A 160 10.96 4.60 -1.77
N LEU A 161 10.64 5.40 -2.78
CA LEU A 161 9.91 6.65 -2.62
C LEU A 161 8.51 6.41 -2.02
N LEU A 162 7.78 5.40 -2.49
CA LEU A 162 6.47 5.02 -1.96
C LEU A 162 6.54 4.55 -0.49
N ILE A 163 7.54 3.73 -0.14
CA ILE A 163 7.82 3.30 1.25
C ILE A 163 8.19 4.51 2.10
N GLY A 164 9.03 5.40 1.61
CA GLY A 164 9.41 6.63 2.31
C GLY A 164 8.20 7.53 2.58
N ILE A 165 7.33 7.72 1.59
CA ILE A 165 6.06 8.44 1.74
C ILE A 165 5.17 7.76 2.80
N LEU A 166 5.01 6.44 2.74
CA LEU A 166 4.26 5.66 3.73
C LEU A 166 4.80 5.87 5.15
N PHE A 167 6.11 5.82 5.34
CA PHE A 167 6.75 6.09 6.63
C PHE A 167 6.49 7.51 7.11
N MET A 168 6.66 8.52 6.24
CA MET A 168 6.40 9.92 6.57
C MET A 168 4.94 10.17 6.94
N LEU A 169 3.99 9.55 6.22
CA LEU A 169 2.55 9.61 6.52
C LEU A 169 2.18 8.87 7.82
N SER A 170 2.95 7.86 8.21
CA SER A 170 2.74 7.12 9.46
C SER A 170 3.36 7.82 10.67
N PHE A 171 4.30 8.75 10.45
CA PHE A 171 5.01 9.47 11.50
C PHE A 171 4.10 10.27 12.46
N PRO A 172 3.06 10.98 11.99
CA PRO A 172 2.11 11.64 12.88
C PRO A 172 1.41 10.69 13.86
N ALA A 173 1.04 9.49 13.41
CA ALA A 173 0.41 8.49 14.27
C ALA A 173 1.37 8.00 15.37
N LEU A 174 2.66 7.84 15.04
CA LEU A 174 3.70 7.52 16.02
C LEU A 174 3.90 8.65 17.04
N ILE A 175 3.96 9.92 16.61
CA ILE A 175 4.07 11.06 17.52
C ILE A 175 2.89 11.10 18.47
N ILE A 176 1.68 10.91 17.96
CA ILE A 176 0.47 10.91 18.77
C ILE A 176 0.48 9.77 19.79
N TYR A 177 0.93 8.58 19.39
CA TYR A 177 1.10 7.45 20.30
C TYR A 177 2.14 7.75 21.40
N LEU A 178 3.26 8.40 21.05
CA LEU A 178 4.26 8.82 22.03
C LEU A 178 3.71 9.86 23.01
N ILE A 179 2.92 10.84 22.53
CA ILE A 179 2.24 11.81 23.39
C ILE A 179 1.33 11.09 24.36
N TYR A 180 0.52 10.12 23.89
CA TYR A 180 -0.35 9.33 24.74
C TYR A 180 0.43 8.56 25.82
N LEU A 181 1.56 7.94 25.49
CA LEU A 181 2.41 7.25 26.47
C LEU A 181 2.94 8.17 27.57
N ILE A 182 3.17 9.46 27.26
CA ILE A 182 3.70 10.43 28.22
C ILE A 182 2.58 11.04 29.07
N THR A 183 1.47 11.43 28.45
CA THR A 183 0.40 12.19 29.11
C THR A 183 -0.69 11.31 29.72
N ASN A 184 -0.76 10.03 29.33
CA ASN A 184 -1.90 9.12 29.57
C ASN A 184 -3.26 9.70 29.16
N TYR A 185 -3.26 10.74 28.32
CA TYR A 185 -4.46 11.44 27.91
C TYR A 185 -4.63 11.33 26.39
N LEU A 186 -5.75 10.74 25.98
CA LEU A 186 -6.07 10.53 24.58
C LEU A 186 -7.08 11.57 24.12
N TYR A 187 -6.61 12.57 23.38
CA TYR A 187 -7.46 13.62 22.83
C TYR A 187 -8.38 13.11 21.71
N SER A 188 -9.66 13.44 21.75
CA SER A 188 -10.67 12.94 20.81
C SER A 188 -10.38 13.21 19.34
N LEU A 189 -9.80 14.38 19.03
CA LEU A 189 -9.42 14.78 17.67
C LEU A 189 -8.39 13.85 17.01
N ILE A 190 -7.63 13.08 17.81
CA ILE A 190 -6.62 12.14 17.33
C ILE A 190 -7.23 11.12 16.37
N TYR A 191 -8.38 10.55 16.75
CA TYR A 191 -9.04 9.53 15.94
C TYR A 191 -9.48 10.08 14.59
N HIS A 192 -10.02 11.30 14.56
CA HIS A 192 -10.42 11.97 13.31
C HIS A 192 -9.22 12.33 12.44
N LEU A 193 -8.16 12.88 13.04
CA LEU A 193 -6.95 13.26 12.32
C LEU A 193 -6.27 12.02 11.71
N GLN A 194 -6.18 10.93 12.47
CA GLN A 194 -5.61 9.69 11.98
C GLN A 194 -6.41 9.11 10.82
N TRP A 195 -7.74 9.09 10.90
CA TRP A 195 -8.60 8.67 9.80
C TRP A 195 -8.40 9.53 8.55
N LEU A 196 -8.30 10.84 8.71
CA LEU A 196 -8.04 11.77 7.62
C LEU A 196 -6.67 11.50 6.98
N THR A 197 -5.61 11.40 7.80
CA THR A 197 -4.25 11.06 7.33
C THR A 197 -4.25 9.72 6.61
N TYR A 198 -4.98 8.74 7.13
CA TYR A 198 -5.11 7.42 6.51
C TYR A 198 -5.79 7.50 5.14
N VAL A 199 -6.94 8.16 5.01
CA VAL A 199 -7.65 8.32 3.73
C VAL A 199 -6.81 9.10 2.72
N CYS A 200 -6.14 10.17 3.15
CA CYS A 200 -5.21 10.92 2.31
C CYS A 200 -4.05 10.04 1.85
N SER A 201 -3.46 9.24 2.75
CA SER A 201 -2.36 8.34 2.43
C SER A 201 -2.76 7.34 1.34
N LEU A 202 -3.92 6.70 1.48
CA LEU A 202 -4.43 5.76 0.49
C LEU A 202 -4.66 6.42 -0.87
N SER A 203 -5.27 7.61 -0.87
CA SER A 203 -5.58 8.33 -2.10
C SER A 203 -4.30 8.74 -2.83
N ILE A 204 -3.35 9.31 -2.11
CA ILE A 204 -2.04 9.73 -2.64
C ILE A 204 -1.27 8.51 -3.16
N LEU A 205 -1.27 7.39 -2.43
CA LEU A 205 -0.57 6.17 -2.86
C LEU A 205 -1.12 5.60 -4.16
N GLN A 206 -2.45 5.59 -4.33
CA GLN A 206 -3.05 5.11 -5.58
C GLN A 206 -2.74 6.04 -6.74
N ILE A 207 -2.85 7.36 -6.54
CA ILE A 207 -2.49 8.35 -7.56
C ILE A 207 -1.03 8.21 -7.96
N ILE A 208 -0.13 8.12 -6.98
CA ILE A 208 1.30 7.91 -7.23
C ILE A 208 1.53 6.59 -7.96
N SER A 209 0.91 5.48 -7.53
CA SER A 209 1.04 4.17 -8.20
C SER A 209 0.62 4.22 -9.69
N VAL A 210 -0.48 4.91 -9.98
CA VAL A 210 -0.97 5.14 -11.36
C VAL A 210 0.00 6.00 -12.16
N LEU A 211 0.41 7.16 -11.63
CA LEU A 211 1.37 8.08 -12.28
C LEU A 211 2.73 7.41 -12.51
N LEU A 212 3.14 6.52 -11.60
CA LEU A 212 4.38 5.78 -11.66
C LEU A 212 4.31 4.54 -12.56
N THR A 213 3.16 4.24 -13.18
CA THR A 213 3.05 3.11 -14.10
C THR A 213 3.61 3.50 -15.49
N PRO A 214 4.73 2.89 -15.94
CA PRO A 214 5.42 3.31 -17.16
C PRO A 214 4.59 3.11 -18.44
N GLN A 215 3.58 2.24 -18.42
CA GLN A 215 2.67 2.03 -19.54
C GLN A 215 1.77 3.25 -19.76
N LEU A 216 1.29 3.88 -18.68
CA LEU A 216 0.50 5.11 -18.75
C LEU A 216 1.35 6.30 -19.17
N TYR A 217 2.58 6.41 -18.65
CA TYR A 217 3.52 7.42 -19.11
C TYR A 217 3.78 7.32 -20.62
N LYS A 218 3.97 6.11 -21.14
CA LYS A 218 4.16 5.89 -22.58
C LYS A 218 2.91 6.23 -23.41
N LEU A 219 1.72 5.89 -22.93
CA LEU A 219 0.45 6.27 -23.57
C LEU A 219 0.29 7.79 -23.63
N PHE A 220 0.63 8.48 -22.54
CA PHE A 220 0.56 9.93 -22.46
C PHE A 220 1.61 10.61 -23.35
N SER A 221 2.86 10.12 -23.33
CA SER A 221 3.95 10.65 -24.15
C SER A 221 3.77 10.36 -25.64
N TRP A 222 3.16 9.24 -26.02
CA TRP A 222 2.89 8.91 -27.42
C TRP A 222 1.86 9.86 -28.03
N LYS A 223 0.82 10.21 -27.27
CA LYS A 223 -0.18 11.22 -27.67
C LYS A 223 0.43 12.62 -27.81
N GLN A 224 1.48 12.92 -27.06
CA GLN A 224 2.21 14.19 -27.14
C GLN A 224 3.22 14.24 -28.31
N ASN A 225 3.92 13.13 -28.59
CA ASN A 225 4.85 13.06 -29.73
C ASN A 225 4.13 13.10 -31.09
N GLN A 226 2.89 12.62 -31.19
CA GLN A 226 2.11 12.74 -32.43
C GLN A 226 1.66 14.18 -32.75
N ARG A 227 1.71 15.11 -31.78
CA ARG A 227 1.41 16.54 -32.03
C ARG A 227 2.61 17.36 -32.49
N ILE A 228 3.82 16.79 -32.50
CA ILE A 228 5.05 17.50 -32.84
C ILE A 228 5.78 16.74 -33.97
N HIS A 229 5.13 16.63 -35.13
CA HIS A 229 5.87 16.39 -36.37
C HIS A 229 5.95 17.70 -37.14
N PRO A 230 7.09 18.41 -37.14
CA PRO A 230 7.31 19.47 -38.11
C PRO A 230 7.30 18.82 -39.50
N VAL A 231 6.32 19.21 -40.32
CA VAL A 231 6.32 18.91 -41.75
C VAL A 231 7.61 19.48 -42.31
N LYS A 232 8.59 18.62 -42.60
CA LYS A 232 9.75 19.03 -43.40
C LYS A 232 9.20 19.43 -44.76
N ALA A 233 9.13 20.73 -45.01
CA ALA A 233 8.91 21.25 -46.34
C ALA A 233 9.99 20.67 -47.26
N ILE A 234 9.55 19.86 -48.23
CA ILE A 234 10.41 19.35 -49.28
C ILE A 234 10.83 20.58 -50.09
N GLN A 235 12.08 21.00 -49.91
CA GLN A 235 12.66 22.07 -50.70
C GLN A 235 12.97 21.48 -52.09
N ILE A 236 12.03 21.64 -53.02
CA ILE A 236 12.20 21.27 -54.43
C ILE A 236 13.26 22.21 -55.00
N ARG A 237 14.48 21.71 -55.16
CA ARG A 237 15.57 22.39 -55.86
C ARG A 237 15.27 22.29 -57.36
N HIS A 238 14.74 23.37 -57.94
CA HIS A 238 14.69 23.53 -59.40
C HIS A 238 16.11 23.63 -59.94
N ASN A 239 16.55 22.59 -60.65
CA ASN A 239 17.62 22.68 -61.62
C ASN A 239 16.95 22.58 -62.99
N THR A 240 16.88 23.70 -63.70
CA THR A 240 16.92 23.87 -65.16
C THR A 240 16.83 25.36 -65.44
#